data_AF-A0A1D7VZQ9-F1
#
_entry.id   AF-A0A1D7VZQ9-F1
#
_cell.length_a   1.000
_cell.length_b   1.000
_cell.length_c   1.000
_cell.angle_alpha   90.00
_cell.angle_beta   90.00
_cell.angle_gamma   90.00
#
_symmetry.space_group_name_H-M   'P 1'
#
loop_
_entity.id
_entity.type
_entity.pdbx_description
1 polymer ?
#
loop_
_entity_poly.entity_id
_entity_poly.type
_entity_poly.pdbx_seq_one_letter_code
_entity_poly.pdbx_strand_id
1 'polypeptide(L)'
;MYTMLNNQESSKYDLYLPGKLVAALHYKLEAEESEIMLIYCEAIETEEAAHHCTELMRLALEDVKSRRLKLTVTCPIALKFMEMGKTCHSSPAVPSRMVHDDQVSSAAGQSQLNVPR
;
A
#
# COMPACT_ATOMS: atom_id res chain seq x y z
N MET A 1 -4.66 -22.33 -7.39
CA MET A 1 -5.79 -21.99 -6.52
C MET A 1 -5.29 -21.94 -5.10
N TYR A 2 -5.51 -20.83 -4.38
CA TYR A 2 -5.13 -20.69 -2.98
C TYR A 2 -6.29 -21.02 -2.06
N THR A 3 -5.99 -21.55 -0.87
CA THR A 3 -6.95 -21.73 0.22
C THR A 3 -6.38 -21.10 1.47
N MET A 4 -7.08 -20.12 2.04
CA MET A 4 -6.72 -19.53 3.34
C MET A 4 -7.50 -20.22 4.44
N LEU A 5 -6.80 -20.66 5.48
CA LEU A 5 -7.39 -21.21 6.69
C LEU A 5 -7.13 -20.27 7.87
N ASN A 6 -8.19 -19.94 8.61
CA ASN A 6 -8.08 -19.20 9.86
C ASN A 6 -7.84 -20.18 11.02
N ASN A 7 -6.58 -20.31 11.46
CA ASN A 7 -6.22 -21.09 12.62
C ASN A 7 -6.23 -20.21 13.88
N GLN A 8 -7.43 -20.07 14.47
CA GLN A 8 -7.63 -19.22 15.64
C GLN A 8 -6.90 -19.71 16.88
N GLU A 9 -6.74 -21.03 17.05
CA GLU A 9 -5.99 -21.62 18.18
C GLU A 9 -4.52 -21.18 18.17
N SER A 10 -3.95 -21.05 16.97
CA SER A 10 -2.57 -20.57 16.77
C SER A 10 -2.48 -19.07 16.46
N SER A 11 -3.59 -18.33 16.49
CA SER A 11 -3.68 -16.91 16.14
C SER A 11 -3.00 -16.55 14.80
N LYS A 12 -3.29 -17.33 13.75
CA LYS A 12 -2.69 -17.12 12.42
C LYS A 12 -3.62 -17.51 11.27
N TYR A 13 -3.42 -16.86 10.13
CA TYR A 13 -3.95 -17.32 8.85
C TYR A 13 -2.88 -18.10 8.09
N ASP A 14 -3.21 -19.32 7.69
CA ASP A 14 -2.33 -20.18 6.91
C ASP A 14 -2.79 -20.18 5.44
N LEU A 15 -1.87 -19.92 4.51
CA LEU A 15 -2.13 -19.96 3.07
C LEU A 15 -1.63 -21.26 2.46
N TYR A 16 -2.51 -21.97 1.78
CA TYR A 16 -2.20 -23.23 1.13
C TYR A 16 -2.32 -23.14 -0.39
N LEU A 17 -1.34 -23.72 -1.08
CA LEU A 17 -1.53 -24.36 -2.38
C LEU A 17 -1.98 -25.81 -2.15
N PRO A 18 -2.49 -26.52 -3.19
CA PRO A 18 -2.90 -27.91 -3.05
C PRO A 18 -1.81 -28.77 -2.38
N GLY A 19 -2.06 -29.19 -1.13
CA GLY A 19 -1.14 -30.01 -0.34
C GLY A 19 0.11 -29.30 0.21
N LYS A 20 0.24 -27.97 0.10
CA LYS A 20 1.45 -27.24 0.52
C LYS A 20 1.12 -25.93 1.23
N LEU A 21 1.63 -25.76 2.44
CA LEU A 21 1.63 -24.48 3.17
C LEU A 21 2.68 -23.57 2.54
N VAL A 22 2.29 -22.35 2.15
CA VAL A 22 3.15 -21.43 1.39
C VAL A 22 3.39 -20.08 2.07
N ALA A 23 2.49 -19.65 2.93
CA ALA A 23 2.65 -18.44 3.75
C ALA A 23 1.81 -18.51 5.02
N ALA A 24 2.20 -17.74 6.03
CA ALA A 24 1.46 -17.59 7.28
C ALA A 24 1.41 -16.12 7.71
N LEU A 25 0.27 -15.69 8.26
CA LEU A 25 0.05 -14.33 8.74
C LEU A 25 -0.41 -14.39 10.19
N HIS A 26 0.45 -13.95 11.09
CA HIS A 26 0.20 -13.96 12.53
C HIS A 26 -0.56 -12.72 12.94
N TYR A 27 -1.56 -12.91 13.80
CA TYR A 27 -2.39 -11.83 14.31
C TYR A 27 -2.63 -11.95 15.81
N LYS A 28 -3.16 -10.88 16.41
CA LYS A 28 -3.78 -10.90 17.74
C LYS A 28 -5.24 -10.53 17.61
N LEU A 29 -6.12 -11.22 18.31
CA LEU A 29 -7.55 -10.90 18.34
C LEU A 29 -7.90 -10.36 19.74
N GLU A 30 -8.39 -9.13 19.78
CA GLU A 30 -8.94 -8.49 20.97
C GLU A 30 -10.46 -8.59 20.91
N ALA A 31 -11.02 -9.61 21.59
CA ALA A 31 -12.43 -9.93 21.49
C ALA A 31 -13.33 -8.82 22.04
N GLU A 32 -12.91 -8.16 23.13
CA GLU A 32 -13.67 -7.08 23.78
C GLU A 32 -13.80 -5.85 22.87
N GLU A 33 -12.75 -5.52 22.12
CA GLU A 33 -12.70 -4.37 21.21
C GLU A 33 -13.19 -4.67 19.80
N SER A 34 -13.52 -5.95 19.53
CA SER A 34 -13.78 -6.48 18.19
C SER A 34 -12.68 -6.07 17.20
N GLU A 35 -11.42 -6.21 17.64
CA GLU A 35 -10.25 -5.72 16.92
C GLU A 35 -9.28 -6.87 16.60
N ILE A 36 -8.70 -6.83 15.41
CA ILE A 36 -7.64 -7.73 14.99
C ILE A 36 -6.39 -6.95 14.62
N MET A 37 -5.27 -7.39 15.17
CA MET A 37 -3.95 -6.80 14.94
C MET A 37 -3.11 -7.73 14.08
N LEU A 38 -2.76 -7.35 12.86
CA LEU A 38 -1.86 -8.12 12.00
C LEU A 38 -0.40 -7.82 12.37
N ILE A 39 0.30 -8.81 12.92
CA ILE A 39 1.62 -8.66 13.54
C ILE A 39 2.74 -8.81 12.51
N TYR A 40 2.83 -9.98 11.86
CA TYR A 40 3.84 -10.24 10.83
C TYR A 40 3.37 -11.31 9.83
N CYS A 41 3.91 -11.22 8.61
CA CYS A 41 3.67 -12.15 7.53
C CYS A 41 4.97 -12.90 7.22
N GLU A 42 4.87 -14.21 7.07
CA GLU A 42 5.96 -15.12 6.74
C GLU A 42 5.68 -15.83 5.43
N ALA A 43 6.66 -15.81 4.52
CA ALA A 43 6.65 -16.66 3.34
C ALA A 43 7.39 -17.96 3.67
N ILE A 44 6.68 -19.07 3.58
CA ILE A 44 7.22 -20.42 3.86
C ILE A 44 7.77 -21.01 2.56
N GLU A 45 7.13 -20.71 1.44
CA GLU A 45 7.62 -20.97 0.09
C GLU A 45 8.31 -19.71 -0.45
N THR A 46 9.51 -19.87 -1.03
CA THR A 46 10.40 -18.76 -1.39
C THR A 46 10.41 -18.39 -2.86
N GLU A 47 10.04 -19.29 -3.77
CA GLU A 47 10.02 -19.02 -5.22
C GLU A 47 9.04 -17.88 -5.56
N GLU A 48 7.84 -17.90 -4.98
CA GLU A 48 6.79 -16.92 -5.24
C GLU A 48 6.37 -16.18 -3.94
N ALA A 49 7.31 -15.99 -3.02
CA ALA A 49 7.10 -15.42 -1.69
C ALA A 49 6.29 -14.12 -1.69
N ALA A 50 6.61 -13.19 -2.60
CA ALA A 50 5.90 -11.91 -2.71
C ALA A 50 4.45 -12.09 -3.14
N HIS A 51 4.19 -13.02 -4.07
CA HIS A 51 2.85 -13.34 -4.53
C HIS A 51 2.04 -14.04 -3.43
N HIS A 52 2.64 -14.98 -2.69
CA HIS A 52 1.99 -15.66 -1.57
C HIS A 52 1.58 -14.70 -0.46
N CYS A 53 2.49 -13.82 -0.03
CA CYS A 53 2.20 -12.82 0.99
C CYS A 53 1.12 -11.82 0.55
N THR A 54 1.15 -11.41 -0.71
CA THR A 54 0.14 -10.50 -1.30
C THR A 54 -1.25 -11.13 -1.27
N GLU A 55 -1.37 -12.38 -1.73
CA GLU A 55 -2.67 -13.07 -1.75
C GLU A 55 -3.19 -13.38 -0.35
N LEU A 56 -2.30 -13.77 0.58
CA LEU A 56 -2.66 -13.96 1.98
C LEU A 56 -3.17 -12.67 2.61
N MET A 57 -2.51 -11.54 2.35
CA MET A 57 -2.95 -10.24 2.84
C MET A 57 -4.33 -9.88 2.29
N ARG A 58 -4.56 -10.06 0.98
CA ARG A 58 -5.85 -9.78 0.34
C ARG A 58 -6.98 -10.60 1.00
N LEU A 59 -6.79 -11.90 1.15
CA LEU A 59 -7.77 -12.82 1.74
C LEU A 59 -8.03 -12.50 3.22
N ALA A 60 -6.98 -12.19 3.99
CA ALA A 60 -7.12 -11.82 5.39
C ALA A 60 -7.93 -10.52 5.55
N LEU A 61 -7.66 -9.50 4.73
CA LEU A 61 -8.43 -8.25 4.74
C LEU A 61 -9.91 -8.46 4.39
N GLU A 62 -10.22 -9.37 3.45
CA GLU A 62 -11.58 -9.76 3.11
C GLU A 62 -12.29 -10.47 4.28
N ASP A 63 -11.61 -11.39 4.98
CA ASP A 63 -12.16 -12.06 6.17
C ASP A 63 -12.48 -11.03 7.27
N VAL A 64 -11.52 -10.16 7.61
CA VAL A 64 -11.69 -9.10 8.61
C VAL A 64 -12.87 -8.19 8.28
N LYS A 65 -13.00 -7.79 7.02
CA LYS A 65 -14.13 -6.99 6.54
C LYS A 65 -15.45 -7.73 6.66
N SER A 66 -15.49 -9.02 6.30
CA SER A 66 -16.71 -9.84 6.40
C SER A 66 -17.19 -10.01 7.84
N ARG A 67 -16.24 -10.09 8.78
CA ARG A 67 -16.47 -10.22 10.23
C ARG A 67 -16.71 -8.89 10.94
N ARG A 68 -16.62 -7.76 10.22
CA ARG A 68 -16.77 -6.39 10.75
C ARG A 68 -15.83 -6.07 11.93
N LEU A 69 -14.63 -6.64 11.90
CA LEU A 69 -13.61 -6.38 12.92
C LEU A 69 -12.88 -5.07 12.58
N LYS A 70 -12.49 -4.32 13.62
CA LYS A 70 -11.52 -3.23 13.49
C LYS A 70 -10.16 -3.83 13.12
N LEU A 71 -9.45 -3.20 12.19
CA LEU A 71 -8.15 -3.66 11.72
C LEU A 71 -7.05 -2.71 12.19
N THR A 72 -6.06 -3.27 12.89
CA THR A 72 -4.79 -2.62 13.16
C THR A 72 -3.68 -3.40 12.47
N VAL A 73 -2.82 -2.71 11.74
CA VAL A 73 -1.72 -3.33 11.02
C VAL A 73 -0.40 -2.80 11.55
N THR A 74 0.39 -3.67 12.15
CA THR A 74 1.74 -3.35 12.63
C THR A 74 2.83 -3.96 11.76
N CYS A 75 2.47 -4.92 10.90
CA CYS A 75 3.40 -5.55 9.97
C CYS A 75 3.92 -4.55 8.92
N PRO A 76 5.25 -4.32 8.81
CA PRO A 76 5.82 -3.36 7.85
C PRO A 76 5.58 -3.75 6.38
N ILE A 77 5.50 -5.05 6.07
CA ILE A 77 5.16 -5.55 4.73
C ILE A 77 3.69 -5.24 4.41
N ALA A 78 2.81 -5.43 5.39
CA ALA A 78 1.40 -5.11 5.25
C ALA A 78 1.14 -3.60 5.15
N LEU A 79 1.93 -2.77 5.84
CA LEU A 79 1.90 -1.31 5.70
C LEU A 79 2.24 -0.89 4.26
N LYS A 80 3.33 -1.43 3.67
CA LYS A 80 3.66 -1.19 2.26
C LYS A 80 2.55 -1.63 1.32
N PHE A 81 1.94 -2.80 1.59
CA PHE A 81 0.85 -3.32 0.78
C PHE A 81 -0.39 -2.40 0.82
N MET A 82 -0.75 -1.89 2.00
CA MET A 82 -1.86 -0.94 2.15
C MET A 82 -1.58 0.44 1.53
N GLU A 83 -0.34 0.91 1.55
CA GLU A 83 0.07 2.14 0.86
C GLU A 83 -0.09 2.00 -0.66
N MET A 84 0.28 0.84 -1.22
CA MET A 84 0.09 0.54 -2.64
C MET A 84 -1.39 0.39 -3.02
N GLY A 85 -2.24 -0.11 -2.12
CA GLY A 85 -3.70 -0.16 -2.32
C GLY A 85 -4.42 1.19 -2.26
N LYS A 86 -3.80 2.23 -1.67
CA LYS A 86 -4.38 3.59 -1.60
C LYS A 86 -4.27 4.37 -2.91
N THR A 87 -3.47 3.92 -3.89
CA THR A 87 -3.27 4.65 -5.16
C THR A 87 -4.28 4.30 -6.26
N CYS A 88 -5.23 3.39 -6.02
CA CYS A 88 -6.25 3.02 -7.02
C CYS A 88 -7.60 3.74 -6.88
N HIS A 89 -7.75 4.66 -5.93
CA HIS A 89 -8.86 5.63 -5.90
C HIS A 89 -8.38 7.05 -6.22
N SER A 90 -7.71 7.20 -7.36
CA SER A 90 -7.71 8.47 -8.09
C SER A 90 -7.40 8.18 -9.55
N SER A 91 -8.38 8.42 -10.43
CA SER A 91 -8.14 8.65 -11.84
C SER A 91 -6.86 9.49 -12.04
N PRO A 92 -6.00 9.16 -13.01
CA PRO A 92 -4.91 10.04 -13.38
C PRO A 92 -5.50 11.25 -14.10
N ALA A 93 -5.82 12.31 -13.35
CA ALA A 93 -5.91 13.64 -13.92
C ALA A 93 -4.47 14.09 -14.24
N VAL A 94 -4.11 13.89 -15.51
CA VAL A 94 -2.85 14.26 -16.14
C VAL A 94 -2.45 15.69 -15.76
N PRO A 95 -1.26 15.95 -15.16
CA PRO A 95 -0.69 17.29 -15.18
C PRO A 95 -0.13 17.55 -16.57
N SER A 96 -0.84 18.34 -17.38
CA SER A 96 -0.29 18.85 -18.63
C SER A 96 0.84 19.84 -18.32
N ARG A 97 2.08 19.39 -18.56
CA ARG A 97 3.21 20.17 -19.11
C ARG A 97 3.44 21.57 -18.51
N MET A 98 4.38 21.65 -17.57
CA MET A 98 5.26 22.81 -17.47
C MET A 98 6.32 22.70 -18.57
N VAL A 99 6.14 23.46 -19.65
CA VAL A 99 7.23 23.78 -20.58
C VAL A 99 7.94 24.99 -19.98
N HIS A 100 9.23 24.83 -19.71
CA HIS A 100 10.12 25.93 -19.40
C HIS A 100 10.27 26.80 -20.65
N ASP A 101 9.91 28.07 -20.55
CA ASP A 101 10.35 29.09 -21.50
C ASP A 101 11.11 30.16 -20.70
N ASP A 102 12.43 30.04 -20.76
CA ASP A 102 13.36 31.10 -20.43
C ASP A 102 13.49 31.97 -21.69
N GLN A 103 12.95 33.19 -21.68
CA GLN A 103 13.65 34.36 -22.20
C GLN A 103 12.91 35.69 -22.02
N VAL A 104 13.64 36.61 -21.40
CA VAL A 104 13.86 38.00 -21.84
C VAL A 104 12.73 39.01 -21.61
N SER A 105 12.93 39.73 -20.51
CA SER A 105 12.62 41.15 -20.37
C SER A 105 12.91 41.95 -21.63
N SER A 106 11.88 42.61 -22.16
CA SER A 106 12.03 43.83 -22.97
C SER A 106 10.82 44.71 -22.77
N ALA A 107 10.92 45.60 -21.77
CA ALA A 107 10.07 46.77 -21.65
C ALA A 107 10.64 47.86 -22.56
N ALA A 108 9.90 48.19 -23.62
CA ALA A 108 10.09 49.42 -24.38
C ALA A 108 9.54 50.60 -23.56
N GLY A 109 10.26 51.73 -23.51
CA GLY A 109 9.68 52.96 -22.97
C GLY A 109 10.63 54.06 -22.53
N GLN A 110 11.25 54.73 -23.51
CA GLN A 110 11.42 56.18 -23.59
C GLN A 110 12.23 56.98 -22.52
N SER A 111 13.12 57.80 -23.09
CA SER A 111 13.34 59.22 -22.78
C SER A 111 14.37 59.64 -21.74
N GLN A 112 15.50 60.09 -22.32
CA GLN A 112 16.02 61.46 -22.24
C GLN A 112 17.25 61.78 -21.35
N LEU A 113 18.16 62.47 -22.05
CA LEU A 113 18.94 63.64 -21.66
C LEU A 113 20.28 63.48 -20.92
N ASN A 114 21.32 63.96 -21.64
CA ASN A 114 22.49 64.69 -21.16
C ASN A 114 23.50 63.90 -20.30
N VAL A 115 24.81 63.97 -20.51
CA VAL A 115 25.67 65.17 -20.53
C VAL A 115 26.97 64.84 -21.31
N PRO A 116 27.57 65.79 -22.04
CA PRO A 116 28.83 65.59 -22.76
C PRO A 116 30.09 65.86 -21.91
N ARG A 117 31.17 65.22 -22.38
CA ARG A 117 32.61 65.49 -22.21
C ARG A 117 33.30 65.07 -20.90
#